data_AF-A0A947KHC6-F1
#
_entry.id   AF-A0A947KHC6-F1
#
_cell.length_a   1.000
_cell.length_b   1.000
_cell.length_c   1.000
_cell.angle_alpha   90.00
_cell.angle_beta   90.00
_cell.angle_gamma   90.00
#
_symmetry.space_group_name_H-M   'P 1'
#
loop_
_entity.id
_entity.type
_entity.pdbx_description
1 polymer ?
#
loop_
_entity_poly.entity_id
_entity_poly.type
_entity_poly.pdbx_seq_one_letter_code
_entity_poly.pdbx_strand_id
1 'polypeptide(L)'
;MELTKNIKNEIKHDLRESLKQEKEIDKIVIFGSFLTTNEVNDIDVAIFQNSDQSYLTLALKYRKLTRSISKRVPLDILPIMSNKRNSVFLQAIETGELIYEK
;
A
#
# COMPACT_ATOMS: atom_id res chain seq x y z
N MET A 1 -4.82 15.81 -8.08
CA MET A 1 -5.03 16.64 -6.87
C MET A 1 -3.68 17.00 -6.29
N GLU A 2 -3.44 18.24 -5.86
CA GLU A 2 -2.14 18.60 -5.26
C GLU A 2 -2.10 18.22 -3.77
N LEU A 3 -1.10 17.44 -3.36
CA LEU A 3 -0.88 17.02 -1.99
C LEU A 3 0.40 17.61 -1.41
N THR A 4 0.28 18.33 -0.30
CA THR A 4 1.44 18.80 0.46
C THR A 4 2.16 17.64 1.15
N LYS A 5 3.45 17.84 1.44
CA LYS A 5 4.27 16.83 2.14
C LYS A 5 3.67 16.39 3.49
N ASN A 6 3.06 17.31 4.23
CA ASN A 6 2.42 17.00 5.52
C ASN A 6 1.21 16.07 5.32
N ILE A 7 0.33 16.36 4.36
CA ILE A 7 -0.82 15.51 4.06
C ILE A 7 -0.36 14.13 3.57
N LYS A 8 0.69 14.06 2.75
CA LYS A 8 1.27 12.78 2.33
C LYS A 8 1.75 11.97 3.54
N ASN A 9 2.45 12.60 4.48
CA ASN A 9 2.93 11.92 5.68
C ASN A 9 1.79 11.44 6.59
N GLU A 10 0.71 12.21 6.74
CA GLU A 10 -0.50 11.78 7.43
C GLU A 10 -1.12 10.55 6.77
N ILE A 11 -1.26 10.55 5.44
CA ILE A 11 -1.81 9.41 4.71
C ILE A 11 -0.94 8.17 4.87
N LYS A 12 0.40 8.31 4.80
CA LYS A 12 1.35 7.21 5.05
C LYS A 12 1.17 6.63 6.45
N HIS A 13 1.02 7.51 7.45
CA HIS A 13 0.76 7.11 8.82
C HIS A 13 -0.57 6.36 8.95
N ASP A 14 -1.66 6.90 8.41
CA ASP A 14 -2.99 6.28 8.46
C ASP A 14 -3.00 4.91 7.76
N LEU A 15 -2.33 4.78 6.61
CA LEU A 15 -2.17 3.51 5.91
C LEU A 15 -1.48 2.47 6.79
N ARG A 16 -0.35 2.84 7.39
CA ARG A 16 0.41 1.97 8.30
C ARG A 16 -0.46 1.50 9.46
N GLU A 17 -1.11 2.43 10.16
CA GLU A 17 -1.91 2.10 11.35
C GLU A 17 -3.13 1.23 11.02
N SER A 18 -3.75 1.45 9.85
CA SER A 18 -4.93 0.69 9.41
C SER A 18 -4.61 -0.75 9.02
N LEU A 19 -3.38 -1.03 8.58
CA LEU A 19 -2.98 -2.33 8.03
C LEU A 19 -2.06 -3.13 8.96
N LYS A 20 -1.23 -2.49 9.79
CA LYS A 20 -0.23 -3.19 10.62
C LYS A 20 -0.80 -4.21 11.62
N GLN A 21 -2.10 -4.12 11.92
CA GLN A 21 -2.79 -5.03 12.83
C GLN A 21 -3.06 -6.40 12.19
N GLU A 22 -3.02 -6.49 10.86
CA GLU A 22 -3.29 -7.73 10.14
C GLU A 22 -2.09 -8.68 10.23
N LYS A 23 -2.37 -9.90 10.71
CA LYS A 23 -1.32 -10.89 11.03
C LYS A 23 -0.60 -11.40 9.78
N GLU A 24 -1.28 -11.41 8.66
CA GLU A 24 -0.70 -11.90 7.41
C GLU A 24 0.22 -10.90 6.72
N ILE A 25 0.15 -9.60 7.05
CA ILE A 25 0.90 -8.55 6.34
C ILE A 25 2.35 -8.52 6.84
N ASP A 26 3.31 -8.82 6.00
CA ASP A 26 4.73 -8.78 6.33
C ASP A 26 5.34 -7.39 6.05
N LYS A 27 4.87 -6.74 4.97
CA LYS A 27 5.46 -5.49 4.48
C LYS A 27 4.45 -4.63 3.73
N ILE A 28 4.56 -3.31 3.86
CA ILE A 28 3.75 -2.34 3.11
C ILE A 28 4.68 -1.35 2.41
N VAL A 29 4.54 -1.25 1.10
CA VAL A 29 5.34 -0.36 0.25
C VAL A 29 4.39 0.52 -0.56
N ILE A 30 4.63 1.83 -0.53
CA ILE A 30 3.98 2.79 -1.44
C ILE A 30 4.89 2.99 -2.63
N PHE A 31 4.34 3.10 -3.83
CA PHE A 31 5.12 3.39 -5.03
C PHE A 31 4.31 4.29 -5.99
N GLY A 32 4.84 4.50 -7.20
CA GLY A 32 4.16 5.29 -8.23
C GLY A 32 4.26 6.80 -8.01
N SER A 33 3.34 7.55 -8.65
CA SER A 33 3.39 9.03 -8.68
C SER A 33 3.24 9.68 -7.31
N PHE A 34 2.64 8.99 -6.33
CA PHE A 34 2.49 9.51 -4.97
C PHE A 34 3.83 9.95 -4.35
N LEU A 35 4.93 9.29 -4.69
CA LEU A 35 6.25 9.60 -4.14
C LEU A 35 6.97 10.73 -4.89
N THR A 36 6.72 10.89 -6.19
CA THR A 36 7.56 11.70 -7.08
C THR A 36 6.92 13.04 -7.47
N THR A 37 5.60 13.16 -7.45
CA THR A 37 4.87 14.36 -7.90
C THR A 37 3.96 14.90 -6.81
N ASN A 38 3.74 16.23 -6.77
CA ASN A 38 2.73 16.80 -5.88
C ASN A 38 1.31 16.62 -6.43
N GLU A 39 1.17 16.54 -7.76
CA GLU A 39 -0.07 16.17 -8.42
C GLU A 39 -0.26 14.66 -8.37
N VAL A 40 -1.06 14.23 -7.39
CA VAL A 40 -1.39 12.83 -7.14
C VAL A 40 -2.78 12.53 -7.67
N ASN A 41 -2.89 11.49 -8.49
CA ASN A 41 -4.18 10.95 -8.96
C ASN A 41 -4.67 9.86 -8.02
N ASP A 42 -3.77 8.99 -7.62
CA ASP A 42 -3.99 7.79 -6.81
C ASP A 42 -2.74 7.46 -5.98
N ILE A 43 -2.91 6.45 -5.12
CA ILE A 43 -1.84 5.90 -4.29
C ILE A 43 -1.74 4.42 -4.62
N ASP A 44 -0.59 4.01 -5.16
CA ASP A 44 -0.28 2.62 -5.40
C ASP A 44 0.37 2.00 -4.16
N VAL A 45 -0.22 0.93 -3.63
CA VAL A 45 0.24 0.26 -2.42
C VAL A 45 0.41 -1.24 -2.66
N ALA A 46 1.63 -1.72 -2.45
CA ALA A 46 1.98 -3.13 -2.43
C ALA A 46 1.93 -3.63 -0.99
N ILE A 47 1.17 -4.69 -0.76
CA ILE A 47 1.06 -5.35 0.55
C ILE A 47 1.62 -6.75 0.41
N PHE A 48 2.79 -6.99 0.97
CA PHE A 48 3.38 -8.33 1.07
C PHE A 48 2.72 -9.06 2.21
N GLN A 49 2.27 -10.28 1.92
CA GLN A 49 1.48 -11.07 2.85
C GLN A 49 1.75 -12.57 2.70
N ASN A 50 1.45 -13.32 3.75
CA ASN A 50 1.69 -14.76 3.85
C ASN A 50 0.41 -15.61 4.06
N SER A 51 -0.76 -15.04 3.82
CA SER A 51 -2.07 -15.70 3.89
C SER A 51 -2.33 -16.57 2.66
N ASP A 52 -2.98 -17.72 2.88
CA ASP A 52 -3.46 -18.62 1.82
C ASP A 52 -4.77 -18.14 1.16
N GLN A 53 -5.28 -16.97 1.56
CA GLN A 53 -6.50 -16.40 0.98
C GLN A 53 -6.30 -15.94 -0.47
N SER A 54 -7.38 -15.95 -1.24
CA SER A 54 -7.34 -15.50 -2.63
C SER A 54 -6.99 -14.01 -2.75
N TYR A 55 -6.37 -13.64 -3.87
CA TYR A 55 -6.03 -12.25 -4.19
C TYR A 55 -7.23 -11.30 -4.04
N LEU A 56 -8.39 -11.67 -4.60
CA LEU A 56 -9.59 -10.83 -4.55
C LEU A 56 -10.09 -10.63 -3.11
N THR A 57 -10.08 -11.69 -2.29
CA THR A 57 -10.46 -11.62 -0.88
C THR A 57 -9.58 -10.64 -0.12
N LEU A 58 -8.26 -10.74 -0.28
CA LEU A 58 -7.29 -9.87 0.38
C LEU A 58 -7.42 -8.42 -0.11
N ALA A 59 -7.53 -8.22 -1.42
CA ALA A 59 -7.67 -6.88 -2.00
C ALA A 59 -8.94 -6.17 -1.49
N LEU A 60 -10.06 -6.90 -1.35
CA LEU A 60 -11.30 -6.35 -0.79
C LEU A 60 -11.18 -6.09 0.72
N LYS A 61 -10.54 -6.99 1.47
CA LYS A 61 -10.27 -6.81 2.90
C LYS A 61 -9.48 -5.53 3.13
N TYR A 62 -8.35 -5.36 2.45
CA TYR A 62 -7.49 -4.20 2.62
C TYR A 62 -8.15 -2.90 2.17
N ARG A 63 -8.90 -2.90 1.06
CA ARG A 63 -9.72 -1.75 0.66
C ARG A 63 -10.74 -1.35 1.72
N LYS A 64 -11.32 -2.33 2.43
CA LYS A 64 -12.25 -2.05 3.53
C LYS A 64 -11.54 -1.38 4.72
N LEU A 65 -10.35 -1.87 5.08
CA LEU A 65 -9.55 -1.32 6.19
C LEU A 65 -9.08 0.11 5.90
N THR A 66 -8.73 0.41 4.66
CA THR A 66 -8.21 1.72 4.24
C THR A 66 -9.29 2.67 3.71
N ARG A 67 -10.58 2.36 3.94
CA ARG A 67 -11.71 3.13 3.40
C ARG A 67 -11.74 4.60 3.84
N SER A 68 -11.20 4.92 5.01
CA SER A 68 -11.04 6.32 5.46
C SER A 68 -10.10 7.11 4.55
N ILE A 69 -9.03 6.46 4.07
CA ILE A 69 -8.02 7.04 3.18
C ILE A 69 -8.56 7.11 1.75
N SER A 70 -9.24 6.06 1.28
CA SER A 70 -9.81 6.01 -0.08
C SER A 70 -10.85 7.10 -0.37
N LYS A 71 -11.44 7.69 0.68
CA LYS A 71 -12.34 8.85 0.59
C LYS A 71 -11.60 10.17 0.34
N ARG A 72 -10.32 10.24 0.69
CA ARG A 72 -9.45 11.41 0.51
C ARG A 72 -8.72 11.35 -0.83
N VAL A 73 -8.19 10.17 -1.16
CA VAL A 73 -7.40 9.92 -2.38
C VAL A 73 -7.73 8.52 -2.90
N PRO A 74 -7.94 8.31 -4.20
CA PRO A 74 -8.01 6.98 -4.78
C PRO A 74 -6.81 6.11 -4.36
N LEU A 75 -7.07 4.83 -4.08
CA LEU A 75 -6.10 3.93 -3.49
C LEU A 75 -6.17 2.57 -4.19
N ASP A 76 -5.07 2.18 -4.81
CA ASP A 76 -4.93 0.90 -5.48
C ASP A 76 -4.02 -0.03 -4.69
N ILE A 77 -4.63 -1.13 -4.22
CA ILE A 77 -3.98 -2.09 -3.35
C ILE A 77 -3.70 -3.37 -4.13
N LEU A 78 -2.43 -3.78 -4.08
CA LEU A 78 -1.91 -5.00 -4.69
C LEU A 78 -1.39 -5.94 -3.58
N PRO A 79 -2.18 -6.95 -3.19
CA PRO A 79 -1.68 -8.05 -2.35
C PRO A 79 -0.66 -8.90 -3.09
N ILE A 80 0.51 -9.11 -2.49
CA ILE A 80 1.62 -9.88 -3.05
C ILE A 80 1.99 -10.99 -2.07
N MET A 81 2.08 -12.22 -2.55
CA MET A 81 2.50 -13.34 -1.72
C MET A 81 4.01 -13.25 -1.45
N SER A 82 4.41 -13.15 -0.19
CA SER A 82 5.82 -12.99 0.23
C SER A 82 6.73 -14.15 -0.20
N ASN A 83 6.19 -15.36 -0.32
CA ASN A 83 6.96 -16.58 -0.62
C ASN A 83 7.12 -16.87 -2.12
N LYS A 84 6.40 -16.16 -3.00
CA LYS A 84 6.56 -16.30 -4.45
C LYS A 84 7.50 -15.21 -4.93
N ARG A 85 8.69 -15.61 -5.41
CA ARG A 85 9.64 -14.70 -6.08
C ARG A 85 8.98 -14.11 -7.33
N ASN A 86 8.24 -13.03 -7.16
CA ASN A 86 7.63 -12.31 -8.27
C ASN A 86 8.60 -11.23 -8.72
N SER A 87 9.43 -11.57 -9.71
CA SER A 87 10.47 -10.71 -10.30
C SER A 87 9.97 -9.33 -10.73
N VAL A 88 8.72 -9.25 -11.18
CA VAL A 88 8.11 -7.99 -11.66
C VAL A 88 7.84 -7.01 -10.51
N PHE A 89 7.51 -7.49 -9.31
CA PHE A 89 7.23 -6.62 -8.17
C PHE A 89 8.50 -6.15 -7.45
N LEU A 90 9.60 -6.90 -7.56
CA LEU A 90 10.88 -6.52 -6.94
C LEU A 90 11.39 -5.17 -7.44
N GLN A 91 11.22 -4.87 -8.74
CA GLN A 91 11.63 -3.59 -9.33
C GLN A 91 10.80 -2.40 -8.83
N ALA A 92 9.48 -2.58 -8.67
CA ALA A 92 8.61 -1.53 -8.14
C ALA A 92 8.91 -1.24 -6.66
N ILE A 93 9.27 -2.26 -5.88
CA ILE A 93 9.74 -2.12 -4.49
C ILE A 93 11.04 -1.32 -4.42
N GLU A 94 12.00 -1.56 -5.32
CA GLU A 94 13.29 -0.84 -5.32
C GLU A 94 13.13 0.67 -5.45
N THR A 95 12.07 1.13 -6.13
CA THR A 95 11.72 2.55 -6.26
C THR A 95 10.69 3.05 -5.25
N GLY A 96 10.13 2.14 -4.45
CA GLY A 96 9.04 2.42 -3.51
C GLY A 96 9.52 2.86 -2.13
N GLU A 97 8.62 3.49 -1.36
CA GLU A 97 8.84 3.87 0.03
C GLU A 97 8.26 2.79 0.96
N LEU A 98 9.12 2.17 1.76
CA LEU A 98 8.74 1.23 2.81
C LEU A 98 8.10 1.99 3.99
N ILE A 99 6.83 1.70 4.30
CA ILE A 99 6.12 2.32 5.43
C ILE A 99 5.88 1.36 6.61
N TYR A 100 6.07 0.05 6.39
CA TYR A 100 5.92 -0.98 7.41
C TYR A 100 6.66 -2.27 7.03
N GLU A 101 7.32 -2.90 8.00
CA GLU A 101 7.90 -4.24 7.93
C GLU A 101 7.79 -4.91 9.32
N LYS A 102 7.52 -6.21 9.35
CA LYS A 102 7.48 -7.04 10.57
C LYS A 102 8.84 -7.55 11.00
#